data_AF-A0A8J6HXN2-F1
#
_entry.id   AF-A0A8J6HXN2-F1
#
_cell.length_a   1.000
_cell.length_b   1.000
_cell.length_c   1.000
_cell.angle_alpha   90.00
_cell.angle_beta   90.00
_cell.angle_gamma   90.00
#
_symmetry.space_group_name_H-M   'P 1'
#
loop_
_entity.id
_entity.type
_entity.pdbx_description
1 polymer ?
#
loop_
_entity_poly.entity_id
_entity_poly.type
_entity_poly.pdbx_seq_one_letter_code
_entity_poly.pdbx_strand_id
1 'polypeptide(L)'
;METLTVQHGYAVSTGVNLLAANYGVPPETHGGSGIYLPGDKTAKIYLDAKSGSKLVIQNVPNQKNKQNTTCISAVAQHLSQESNISNYVTLRNFEASRYNFRRVNLAQKNQSVRICDRKFCCTFDLSIDTRRVTPSDIFKVMAFDGVVPFDRSTAHIRVCSLVACRDDSHESCGARVTTATKFDKMAVYGNLERDDTTFYTPLTLNYDLLPITKSLFCDNKRANGSIELSTTELQQNVLVFGLFGRTNSIVAK
;
A
#
# COMPACT_ATOMS: atom_id res chain seq x y z
N MET A 1 -7.88 -2.85 6.02
CA MET A 1 -6.92 -1.99 5.29
C MET A 1 -6.18 -1.20 6.35
N GLU A 2 -4.87 -1.41 6.46
CA GLU A 2 -4.09 -0.88 7.59
C GLU A 2 -3.90 0.63 7.51
N THR A 3 -4.15 1.32 8.62
CA THR A 3 -4.17 2.80 8.68
C THR A 3 -2.83 3.43 8.30
N LEU A 4 -1.71 2.82 8.70
CA LEU A 4 -0.36 3.35 8.45
C LEU A 4 -0.03 3.48 6.96
N THR A 5 -0.45 2.52 6.13
CA THR A 5 -0.13 2.54 4.69
C THR A 5 -0.91 3.61 3.95
N VAL A 6 -2.17 3.85 4.34
CA VAL A 6 -3.02 4.90 3.75
C VAL A 6 -2.52 6.28 4.11
N GLN A 7 -2.18 6.48 5.39
CA GLN A 7 -1.65 7.76 5.88
C GLN A 7 -0.31 8.07 5.22
N HIS A 8 0.59 7.10 5.18
CA HIS A 8 1.87 7.25 4.50
C HIS A 8 1.67 7.58 3.02
N GLY A 9 0.88 6.79 2.31
CA GLY A 9 0.67 7.02 0.89
C GLY A 9 0.00 8.36 0.60
N TYR A 10 -0.92 8.82 1.45
CA TYR A 10 -1.49 10.16 1.35
C TYR A 10 -0.41 11.24 1.47
N ALA A 11 0.50 11.13 2.44
CA ALA A 11 1.62 12.06 2.60
C ALA A 11 2.56 12.04 1.36
N VAL A 12 2.84 10.85 0.82
CA VAL A 12 3.64 10.68 -0.41
C VAL A 12 2.97 11.35 -1.60
N SER A 13 1.72 11.02 -1.89
CA SER A 13 1.00 11.49 -3.08
C SER A 13 0.66 12.98 -3.05
N THR A 14 0.45 13.57 -1.87
CA THR A 14 0.10 14.98 -1.72
C THR A 14 1.30 15.89 -1.43
N GLY A 15 2.45 15.30 -1.07
CA GLY A 15 3.67 16.04 -0.77
C GLY A 15 3.57 16.92 0.48
N VAL A 16 2.79 16.48 1.48
CA VAL A 16 2.62 17.16 2.78
C VAL A 16 3.31 16.42 3.93
N ASN A 17 3.73 17.17 4.95
CA ASN A 17 3.97 16.59 6.28
C ASN A 17 2.63 16.18 6.89
N LEU A 18 2.47 14.90 7.24
CA LEU A 18 1.26 14.37 7.88
C LEU A 18 1.58 13.86 9.28
N LEU A 19 0.91 14.41 10.29
CA LEU A 19 0.97 13.94 11.67
C LEU A 19 -0.34 13.22 11.96
N ALA A 20 -0.26 11.91 12.19
CA ALA A 20 -1.41 11.06 12.43
C ALA A 20 -1.35 10.45 13.83
N ALA A 21 -2.36 10.75 14.65
CA ALA A 21 -2.55 10.19 15.97
C ALA A 21 -3.78 9.30 15.97
N ASN A 22 -3.61 8.04 16.34
CA ASN A 22 -4.68 7.06 16.40
C ASN A 22 -4.90 6.56 17.84
N TYR A 23 -6.07 5.99 18.11
CA TYR A 23 -6.33 5.33 19.38
C TYR A 23 -5.36 4.15 19.57
N GLY A 24 -4.77 4.04 20.76
CA GLY A 24 -3.87 2.93 21.12
C GLY A 24 -4.63 1.78 21.75
N VAL A 25 -5.56 1.18 21.02
CA VAL A 25 -6.33 -0.01 21.45
C VAL A 25 -6.22 -1.14 20.41
N PRO A 26 -5.03 -1.74 20.23
CA PRO A 26 -4.77 -2.76 19.21
C PRO A 26 -5.67 -4.00 19.28
N PRO A 27 -6.12 -4.47 20.47
CA PRO A 27 -7.08 -5.58 20.54
C PRO A 27 -8.41 -5.28 19.83
N GLU A 28 -8.79 -4.01 19.74
CA GLU A 28 -9.94 -3.53 18.96
C GLU A 28 -9.53 -3.08 17.55
N THR A 29 -8.31 -3.39 17.13
CA THR A 29 -7.68 -3.04 15.85
C THR A 29 -7.47 -1.54 15.62
N HIS A 30 -7.51 -0.77 16.71
CA HIS A 30 -7.16 0.63 16.69
C HIS A 30 -5.69 0.79 17.05
N GLY A 31 -4.90 1.38 16.17
CA GLY A 31 -3.48 1.64 16.42
C GLY A 31 -2.77 2.19 15.20
N GLY A 32 -1.46 2.34 15.31
CA GLY A 32 -0.65 2.94 14.27
C GLY A 32 -0.77 4.47 14.30
N SER A 33 0.19 5.11 14.97
CA SER A 33 0.39 6.55 14.89
C SER A 33 1.71 6.83 14.19
N GLY A 34 1.79 7.96 13.50
CA GLY A 34 2.97 8.25 12.70
C GLY A 34 3.15 9.71 12.33
N ILE A 35 4.39 10.06 12.01
CA ILE A 35 4.79 11.34 11.44
C ILE A 35 5.41 11.02 10.09
N TYR A 36 4.69 11.36 9.03
CA TYR A 36 5.07 11.10 7.64
C TYR A 36 5.52 12.39 6.99
N LEU A 37 6.55 12.28 6.16
CA LEU A 37 7.11 13.39 5.41
C LEU A 37 6.91 13.14 3.92
N PRO A 38 6.99 14.20 3.10
CA PRO A 38 6.97 14.05 1.65
C PRO A 38 8.16 13.27 1.14
N GLY A 39 7.99 12.62 -0.02
CA GLY A 39 9.09 11.90 -0.64
C GLY A 39 9.30 10.48 -0.13
N ASP A 40 8.24 9.71 0.13
CA ASP A 40 8.32 8.31 0.64
C ASP A 40 9.17 8.20 1.92
N LYS A 41 9.08 9.24 2.77
CA LYS A 41 9.85 9.39 4.00
C LYS A 41 8.96 9.27 5.21
N THR A 42 9.42 8.53 6.20
CA THR A 42 8.70 8.36 7.45
C THR A 42 9.59 8.80 8.62
N ALA A 43 9.19 9.87 9.28
CA ALA A 43 9.96 10.41 10.40
C ALA A 43 9.81 9.54 11.65
N LYS A 44 8.60 9.04 11.93
CA LYS A 44 8.38 8.15 13.07
C LYS A 44 7.12 7.33 12.87
N ILE A 45 7.17 6.04 13.21
CA ILE A 45 5.97 5.20 13.37
C ILE A 45 6.00 4.60 14.78
N TYR A 46 4.82 4.60 15.40
CA TYR A 46 4.56 3.87 16.64
C TYR A 46 3.42 2.88 16.41
N LEU A 47 3.70 1.61 16.69
CA LEU A 47 2.75 0.51 16.52
C LEU A 47 2.97 -0.57 17.59
N ASP A 48 2.11 -0.63 18.59
CA ASP A 48 2.18 -1.66 19.63
C ASP A 48 0.99 -2.61 19.50
N ALA A 49 1.14 -3.86 19.92
CA ALA A 49 0.07 -4.85 20.07
C ALA A 49 -0.61 -4.74 21.44
N LYS A 50 0.00 -4.03 22.38
CA LYS A 50 -0.60 -3.73 23.69
C LYS A 50 -1.34 -2.40 23.64
N SER A 51 -2.47 -2.34 24.33
CA SER A 51 -3.17 -1.07 24.55
C SER A 51 -2.31 -0.13 25.39
N GLY A 52 -2.31 1.15 25.04
CA GLY A 52 -1.50 2.14 25.72
C GLY A 52 -1.55 3.51 25.05
N SER A 53 -0.95 4.48 25.72
CA SER A 53 -0.75 5.83 25.20
C SER A 53 0.73 6.11 25.04
N LYS A 54 1.13 6.63 23.87
CA LYS A 54 2.52 7.00 23.58
C LYS A 54 2.56 8.38 22.96
N LEU A 55 3.38 9.25 23.55
CA LEU A 55 3.73 10.52 22.94
C LEU A 55 4.84 10.30 21.90
N VAL A 56 4.56 10.65 20.64
CA VAL A 56 5.49 10.54 19.51
C VAL A 56 6.04 11.92 19.18
N ILE A 57 7.32 12.16 19.46
CA ILE A 57 8.00 13.43 19.20
C ILE A 57 9.04 13.22 18.10
N GLN A 58 9.09 14.14 17.14
CA GLN A 58 10.10 14.18 16.07
C GLN A 58 10.25 15.60 15.50
N ASN A 59 11.48 15.99 15.17
CA ASN A 59 11.74 17.22 14.43
C ASN A 59 11.40 17.03 12.95
N VAL A 60 10.59 17.93 12.39
CA VAL A 60 10.16 17.89 10.99
C VAL A 60 10.55 19.18 10.25
N PRO A 61 10.96 19.09 8.98
CA PRO A 61 11.29 20.27 8.20
C PRO A 61 10.04 21.11 7.93
N ASN A 62 10.16 22.43 8.07
CA ASN A 62 9.10 23.35 7.67
C ASN A 62 9.03 23.44 6.14
N GLN A 63 7.95 22.92 5.55
CA GLN A 63 7.73 22.97 4.11
C GLN A 63 7.16 24.31 3.68
N LYS A 64 8.03 25.18 3.12
CA LYS A 64 7.61 26.47 2.57
C LYS A 64 7.00 26.38 1.17
N ASN A 65 7.35 25.35 0.39
CA ASN A 65 6.87 25.12 -0.97
C ASN A 65 6.33 23.70 -1.11
N LYS A 66 5.17 23.55 -1.75
CA LYS A 66 4.68 22.24 -2.20
C LYS A 66 5.61 21.71 -3.29
N GLN A 67 6.05 20.46 -3.15
CA GLN A 67 6.77 19.77 -4.23
C GLN A 67 5.77 19.45 -5.35
N ASN A 68 5.74 20.27 -6.39
CA ASN A 68 4.99 20.00 -7.63
C ASN A 68 5.79 19.07 -8.54
N THR A 69 6.12 17.88 -8.06
CA THR A 69 6.88 16.91 -8.85
C THR A 69 5.95 15.79 -9.29
N THR A 70 5.93 15.50 -10.59
CA THR A 70 5.18 14.38 -11.18
C THR A 70 5.58 13.03 -10.60
N CYS A 71 6.84 12.90 -10.20
CA CYS A 71 7.41 11.70 -9.63
C CYS A 71 8.08 12.02 -8.29
N ILE A 72 7.75 11.23 -7.28
CA ILE A 72 8.17 11.42 -5.91
C ILE A 72 9.03 10.21 -5.54
N SER A 73 10.36 10.42 -5.54
CA SER A 73 11.34 9.38 -5.26
C SER A 73 11.74 9.35 -3.78
N ALA A 74 11.84 8.15 -3.22
CA ALA A 74 12.37 7.94 -1.89
C ALA A 74 13.89 8.16 -1.80
N VAL A 75 14.32 8.88 -0.76
CA VAL A 75 15.60 8.59 -0.10
C VAL A 75 15.22 8.05 1.27
N ALA A 76 15.19 6.73 1.42
CA ALA A 76 14.68 6.08 2.63
C ALA A 76 15.39 6.57 3.89
N GLN A 77 14.61 7.07 4.84
CA GLN A 77 14.99 7.19 6.25
C GLN A 77 13.74 6.90 7.07
N HIS A 78 13.66 5.71 7.69
CA HIS A 78 12.88 5.55 8.91
C HIS A 78 13.74 6.13 10.03
N LEU A 79 13.43 7.35 10.47
CA LEU A 79 14.27 8.04 11.44
C LEU A 79 14.17 7.41 12.84
N SER A 80 13.02 6.82 13.19
CA SER A 80 12.88 5.93 14.37
C SER A 80 11.61 5.07 14.27
N GLN A 81 11.69 3.84 14.79
CA GLN A 81 10.57 2.89 14.83
C GLN A 81 10.50 2.26 16.22
N GLU A 82 9.31 2.26 16.79
CA GLU A 82 8.98 1.50 18.00
C GLU A 82 7.77 0.62 17.68
N SER A 83 8.02 -0.66 17.38
CA SER A 83 6.95 -1.58 17.02
C SER A 83 7.03 -2.93 17.74
N ASN A 84 5.95 -3.33 18.40
CA ASN A 84 5.75 -4.69 18.90
C ASN A 84 4.48 -5.25 18.28
N ILE A 85 4.62 -6.08 17.26
CA ILE A 85 3.49 -6.49 16.41
C ILE A 85 3.13 -7.97 16.49
N SER A 86 3.78 -8.73 17.38
CA SER A 86 3.67 -10.20 17.42
C SER A 86 2.22 -10.67 17.51
N ASN A 87 1.39 -9.97 18.29
CA ASN A 87 -0.03 -10.24 18.48
C ASN A 87 -0.92 -9.09 17.97
N TYR A 88 -0.43 -8.27 17.03
CA TYR A 88 -1.23 -7.17 16.49
C TYR A 88 -2.39 -7.72 15.67
N VAL A 89 -3.62 -7.37 16.03
CA VAL A 89 -4.83 -7.81 15.35
C VAL A 89 -5.22 -6.76 14.32
N THR A 90 -5.47 -7.21 13.10
CA THR A 90 -5.89 -6.36 11.99
C THR A 90 -7.36 -6.63 11.68
N LEU A 91 -8.18 -5.58 11.56
CA LEU A 91 -9.58 -5.75 11.19
C LEU A 91 -9.63 -6.11 9.70
N ARG A 92 -10.06 -7.34 9.42
CA ARG A 92 -10.22 -7.85 8.06
C ARG A 92 -11.69 -8.02 7.73
N ASN A 93 -12.38 -6.92 7.47
CA ASN A 93 -13.64 -6.97 6.72
C ASN A 93 -13.32 -6.99 5.22
N PHE A 94 -12.83 -8.13 4.76
CA PHE A 94 -12.44 -8.37 3.38
C PHE A 94 -13.27 -9.50 2.82
N GLU A 95 -14.08 -9.19 1.81
CA GLU A 95 -14.89 -10.16 1.10
C GLU A 95 -14.23 -10.40 -0.27
N ALA A 96 -13.46 -11.48 -0.38
CA ALA A 96 -12.62 -11.71 -1.54
C ALA A 96 -13.43 -11.93 -2.82
N SER A 97 -14.68 -12.39 -2.70
CA SER A 97 -15.63 -12.57 -3.81
C SER A 97 -15.82 -11.33 -4.68
N ARG A 98 -15.62 -10.13 -4.09
CA ARG A 98 -15.80 -8.85 -4.75
C ARG A 98 -14.61 -8.43 -5.61
N TYR A 99 -13.46 -9.09 -5.43
CA TYR A 99 -12.19 -8.73 -6.05
C TYR A 99 -11.83 -9.74 -7.13
N ASN A 100 -11.23 -9.26 -8.22
CA ASN A 100 -10.62 -10.14 -9.20
C ASN A 100 -9.20 -10.47 -8.77
N PHE A 101 -8.80 -11.74 -8.87
CA PHE A 101 -7.47 -12.21 -8.50
C PHE A 101 -6.79 -12.94 -9.64
N ARG A 102 -5.46 -12.84 -9.68
CA ARG A 102 -4.60 -13.67 -10.52
C ARG A 102 -3.33 -14.06 -9.78
N ARG A 103 -3.01 -15.35 -9.79
CA ARG A 103 -1.81 -15.89 -9.13
C ARG A 103 -0.54 -15.46 -9.88
N VAL A 104 0.49 -15.11 -9.13
CA VAL A 104 1.83 -14.80 -9.64
C VAL A 104 2.63 -16.10 -9.75
N ASN A 105 3.37 -16.27 -10.84
CA ASN A 105 4.22 -17.45 -11.04
C ASN A 105 5.61 -17.20 -10.42
N LEU A 106 5.82 -17.61 -9.17
CA LEU A 106 7.09 -17.35 -8.48
C LEU A 106 8.30 -18.05 -9.10
N ALA A 107 8.10 -19.10 -9.92
CA ALA A 107 9.20 -19.76 -10.64
C ALA A 107 9.71 -18.94 -11.85
N GLN A 108 8.94 -17.95 -12.30
CA GLN A 108 9.30 -17.11 -13.44
C GLN A 108 10.00 -15.83 -12.97
N LYS A 109 11.29 -15.71 -13.34
CA LYS A 109 12.14 -14.57 -12.95
C LYS A 109 11.53 -13.22 -13.33
N ASN A 110 11.15 -13.03 -14.59
CA ASN A 110 10.55 -11.80 -15.08
C ASN A 110 9.15 -12.09 -15.61
N GLN A 111 8.14 -11.40 -15.10
CA GLN A 111 6.76 -11.57 -15.57
C GLN A 111 5.98 -10.26 -15.55
N SER A 112 5.05 -10.15 -16.49
CA SER A 112 4.08 -9.08 -16.57
C SER A 112 2.68 -9.65 -16.35
N VAL A 113 1.97 -9.13 -15.35
CA VAL A 113 0.66 -9.63 -14.92
C VAL A 113 -0.34 -8.49 -14.96
N ARG A 114 -1.23 -8.53 -15.96
CA ARG A 114 -2.38 -7.62 -16.05
C ARG A 114 -3.58 -8.17 -15.29
N ILE A 115 -4.24 -7.32 -14.51
CA ILE A 115 -5.49 -7.58 -13.80
C ILE A 115 -6.44 -6.39 -13.94
N CYS A 116 -7.74 -6.66 -14.05
CA CYS A 116 -8.76 -5.65 -14.24
C CYS A 116 -10.01 -5.94 -13.40
N ASP A 117 -10.71 -4.89 -12.99
CA ASP A 117 -12.13 -4.93 -12.63
C ASP A 117 -12.85 -3.89 -13.48
N ARG A 118 -13.69 -4.37 -14.42
CA ARG A 118 -14.34 -3.55 -15.46
C ARG A 118 -13.32 -2.72 -16.24
N LYS A 119 -13.39 -1.38 -16.16
CA LYS A 119 -12.47 -0.44 -16.85
C LYS A 119 -11.20 -0.14 -16.05
N PHE A 120 -11.18 -0.46 -14.75
CA PHE A 120 -10.04 -0.23 -13.89
C PHE A 120 -9.05 -1.38 -14.04
N CYS A 121 -7.90 -1.11 -14.66
CA CYS A 121 -6.89 -2.11 -14.97
C CYS A 121 -5.49 -1.65 -14.51
N CYS A 122 -4.74 -2.59 -13.95
CA CYS A 122 -3.33 -2.41 -13.60
C CYS A 122 -2.49 -3.52 -14.20
N THR A 123 -1.25 -3.16 -14.56
CA THR A 123 -0.22 -4.09 -14.99
C THR A 123 0.88 -4.12 -13.94
N PHE A 124 1.27 -5.32 -13.52
CA PHE A 124 2.36 -5.57 -12.59
C PHE A 124 3.55 -6.15 -13.35
N ASP A 125 4.67 -5.45 -13.34
CA ASP A 125 5.93 -5.96 -13.87
C ASP A 125 6.82 -6.36 -12.68
N LEU A 126 7.10 -7.66 -12.58
CA LEU A 126 7.76 -8.27 -11.42
C LEU A 126 9.06 -8.94 -11.85
N SER A 127 10.14 -8.65 -11.13
CA SER A 127 11.41 -9.37 -11.19
C SER A 127 11.64 -10.09 -9.86
N ILE A 128 11.71 -11.41 -9.88
CA ILE A 128 11.74 -12.29 -8.69
C ILE A 128 13.12 -12.98 -8.60
N ASP A 129 13.70 -13.03 -7.40
CA ASP A 129 14.92 -13.81 -7.13
C ASP A 129 14.57 -15.31 -7.05
N THR A 130 14.58 -15.97 -8.21
CA THR A 130 14.16 -17.39 -8.34
C THR A 130 15.07 -18.37 -7.61
N ARG A 131 16.26 -17.94 -7.16
CA ARG A 131 17.21 -18.79 -6.40
C ARG A 131 16.74 -19.09 -4.98
N ARG A 132 15.81 -18.30 -4.45
CA ARG A 132 15.32 -18.39 -3.06
C ARG A 132 13.81 -18.51 -2.95
N VAL A 133 13.15 -19.00 -4.00
CA VAL A 133 11.69 -19.18 -4.00
C VAL A 133 11.33 -20.37 -3.11
N THR A 134 10.52 -20.12 -2.09
CA THR A 134 9.89 -21.16 -1.27
C THR A 134 8.60 -21.62 -1.97
N PRO A 135 8.42 -22.93 -2.23
CA PRO A 135 7.22 -23.46 -2.90
C PRO A 135 5.91 -23.16 -2.18
N SER A 136 5.97 -22.85 -0.88
CA SER A 136 4.82 -22.52 -0.04
C SER A 136 4.37 -21.06 -0.16
N ASP A 137 5.21 -20.16 -0.67
CA ASP A 137 4.83 -18.75 -0.78
C ASP A 137 3.76 -18.58 -1.86
N ILE A 138 2.73 -17.79 -1.53
CA ILE A 138 1.64 -17.51 -2.45
C ILE A 138 1.47 -16.00 -2.56
N PHE A 139 1.64 -15.50 -3.78
CA PHE A 139 1.36 -14.13 -4.14
C PHE A 139 0.29 -14.08 -5.23
N LYS A 140 -0.64 -13.13 -5.09
CA LYS A 140 -1.65 -12.83 -6.09
C LYS A 140 -1.65 -11.35 -6.37
N VAL A 141 -1.96 -10.97 -7.61
CA VAL A 141 -2.40 -9.61 -7.90
C VAL A 141 -3.91 -9.57 -7.81
N MET A 142 -4.45 -8.48 -7.28
CA MET A 142 -5.89 -8.26 -7.19
C MET A 142 -6.29 -6.92 -7.78
N ALA A 143 -7.52 -6.80 -8.25
CA ALA A 143 -8.13 -5.53 -8.67
C ALA A 143 -9.58 -5.44 -8.18
N PHE A 144 -9.98 -4.23 -7.80
CA PHE A 144 -11.35 -3.89 -7.42
C PHE A 144 -11.62 -2.43 -7.74
N ASP A 145 -12.79 -2.17 -8.29
CA ASP A 145 -13.39 -0.87 -8.47
C ASP A 145 -14.79 -0.96 -7.89
N GLY A 146 -15.21 -0.04 -7.02
CA GLY A 146 -16.59 -0.03 -6.52
C GLY A 146 -16.78 0.59 -5.17
N VAL A 147 -18.04 0.58 -4.73
CA VAL A 147 -18.49 1.22 -3.49
C VAL A 147 -18.32 0.29 -2.30
N VAL A 148 -17.66 0.76 -1.25
CA VAL A 148 -17.53 0.04 0.02
C VAL A 148 -18.19 0.83 1.16
N PRO A 149 -18.82 0.15 2.13
CA PRO A 149 -19.39 0.80 3.31
C PRO A 149 -18.28 1.23 4.29
N PHE A 150 -18.46 2.40 4.90
CA PHE A 150 -17.64 2.98 5.96
C PHE A 150 -18.55 3.47 7.08
N ASP A 151 -18.86 2.59 8.05
CA ASP A 151 -19.78 2.84 9.16
C ASP A 151 -21.10 3.50 8.72
N ARG A 152 -21.18 4.84 8.76
CA ARG A 152 -22.36 5.64 8.38
C ARG A 152 -22.36 6.19 6.96
N SER A 153 -21.35 5.86 6.17
CA SER A 153 -21.14 6.40 4.83
C SER A 153 -20.72 5.31 3.85
N THR A 154 -20.64 5.66 2.57
CA THR A 154 -20.02 4.79 1.57
C THR A 154 -18.92 5.57 0.86
N ALA A 155 -17.93 4.87 0.32
CA ALA A 155 -16.98 5.50 -0.59
C ALA A 155 -16.70 4.58 -1.77
N HIS A 156 -16.55 5.20 -2.94
CA HIS A 156 -16.07 4.51 -4.13
C HIS A 156 -14.54 4.44 -4.06
N ILE A 157 -14.02 3.21 -3.99
CA ILE A 157 -12.59 2.96 -4.00
C ILE A 157 -12.18 2.19 -5.26
N ARG A 158 -10.92 2.37 -5.64
CA ARG A 158 -10.24 1.63 -6.69
C ARG A 158 -8.95 1.10 -6.10
N VAL A 159 -8.71 -0.20 -6.16
CA VAL A 159 -7.49 -0.79 -5.61
C VAL A 159 -6.98 -1.87 -6.52
N CYS A 160 -5.69 -1.81 -6.84
CA CYS A 160 -4.98 -2.92 -7.43
C CYS A 160 -3.69 -3.16 -6.67
N SER A 161 -3.41 -4.41 -6.30
CA SER A 161 -2.25 -4.71 -5.48
C SER A 161 -1.73 -6.12 -5.71
N LEU A 162 -0.41 -6.26 -5.65
CA LEU A 162 0.26 -7.51 -5.30
C LEU A 162 0.04 -7.73 -3.79
N VAL A 163 -0.39 -8.94 -3.41
CA VAL A 163 -0.66 -9.31 -2.02
C VAL A 163 -0.09 -10.69 -1.72
N ALA A 164 0.52 -10.84 -0.54
CA ALA A 164 0.86 -12.14 0.00
C ALA A 164 -0.41 -12.84 0.54
N CYS A 165 -0.47 -14.15 0.39
CA CYS A 165 -1.58 -14.99 0.86
C CYS A 165 -1.02 -16.13 1.71
N ARG A 166 -1.77 -16.53 2.75
CA ARG A 166 -1.37 -17.65 3.62
C ARG A 166 -1.46 -18.99 2.91
N ASP A 167 -2.46 -19.10 2.05
CA ASP A 167 -2.84 -20.31 1.34
C ASP A 167 -3.43 -19.89 -0.03
N ASP A 168 -3.86 -20.84 -0.84
CA ASP A 168 -4.38 -20.53 -2.17
C ASP A 168 -5.82 -19.97 -2.14
N SER A 169 -6.47 -19.88 -0.98
CA SER A 169 -7.75 -19.19 -0.88
C SER A 169 -7.58 -17.69 -1.08
N HIS A 170 -8.45 -17.07 -1.87
CA HIS A 170 -8.49 -15.60 -1.96
C HIS A 170 -8.79 -14.95 -0.60
N GLU A 171 -9.49 -15.68 0.27
CA GLU A 171 -9.79 -15.24 1.63
C GLU A 171 -8.61 -15.27 2.58
N SER A 172 -7.43 -15.72 2.17
CA SER A 172 -6.22 -15.59 3.00
C SER A 172 -5.30 -14.48 2.55
N CYS A 173 -5.57 -13.84 1.40
CA CYS A 173 -4.74 -12.77 0.87
C CYS A 173 -4.82 -11.50 1.73
N GLY A 174 -3.67 -10.85 1.90
CA GLY A 174 -3.50 -9.66 2.75
C GLY A 174 -3.44 -9.96 4.26
N ALA A 175 -3.62 -11.23 4.68
CA ALA A 175 -3.34 -11.61 6.06
C ALA A 175 -1.83 -11.53 6.33
N ARG A 176 -1.43 -11.14 7.55
CA ARG A 176 -0.01 -11.03 7.93
C ARG A 176 0.65 -12.41 7.91
N VAL A 177 1.42 -12.68 6.86
CA VAL A 177 2.09 -13.95 6.61
C VAL A 177 3.55 -13.74 6.29
N THR A 178 4.41 -14.61 6.80
CA THR A 178 5.84 -14.58 6.51
C THR A 178 6.08 -15.21 5.14
N THR A 179 6.83 -14.51 4.30
CA THR A 179 7.22 -14.96 2.96
C THR A 179 8.74 -14.87 2.82
N ALA A 180 9.36 -15.83 2.14
CA ALA A 180 10.79 -15.82 1.84
C ALA A 180 11.11 -15.23 0.46
N THR A 181 10.08 -15.08 -0.38
CA THR A 181 10.18 -14.52 -1.73
C THR A 181 10.78 -13.12 -1.70
N LYS A 182 11.78 -12.92 -2.57
CA LYS A 182 12.42 -11.62 -2.78
C LYS A 182 12.11 -11.11 -4.17
N PHE A 183 11.77 -9.84 -4.25
CA PHE A 183 11.54 -9.15 -5.51
C PHE A 183 12.71 -8.23 -5.77
N ASP A 184 13.49 -8.50 -6.82
CA ASP A 184 14.54 -7.61 -7.29
C ASP A 184 13.94 -6.27 -7.73
N LYS A 185 12.77 -6.31 -8.38
CA LYS A 185 11.97 -5.16 -8.80
C LYS A 185 10.48 -5.48 -8.77
N MET A 186 9.69 -4.51 -8.34
CA MET A 186 8.23 -4.52 -8.50
C MET A 186 7.83 -3.19 -9.09
N ALA A 187 6.97 -3.23 -10.11
CA ALA A 187 6.29 -2.05 -10.63
C ALA A 187 4.82 -2.36 -10.84
N VAL A 188 3.97 -1.40 -10.53
CA VAL A 188 2.55 -1.42 -10.88
C VAL A 188 2.22 -0.11 -11.57
N TYR A 189 1.52 -0.20 -12.70
CA TYR A 189 1.09 0.97 -13.44
C TYR A 189 -0.23 0.77 -14.14
N GLY A 190 -0.88 1.87 -14.48
CA GLY A 190 -2.10 1.87 -15.26
C GLY A 190 -2.44 3.26 -15.78
N ASN A 191 -3.20 3.28 -16.87
CA ASN A 191 -3.90 4.47 -17.33
C ASN A 191 -5.23 4.51 -16.60
N LEU A 192 -5.24 5.17 -15.45
CA LEU A 192 -6.36 5.14 -14.53
C LEU A 192 -7.28 6.33 -14.77
N GLU A 193 -8.58 6.07 -14.85
CA GLU A 193 -9.60 7.10 -15.02
C GLU A 193 -9.48 8.14 -13.90
N ARG A 194 -9.56 9.42 -14.26
CA ARG A 194 -9.57 10.53 -13.32
C ARG A 194 -10.74 11.44 -13.60
N ASP A 195 -11.31 11.92 -12.51
CA ASP A 195 -12.12 13.13 -12.44
C ASP A 195 -11.48 14.09 -11.43
N ASP A 196 -12.08 15.27 -11.25
CA ASP A 196 -11.57 16.31 -10.34
C ASP A 196 -11.55 15.90 -8.87
N THR A 197 -12.22 14.79 -8.51
CA THR A 197 -12.30 14.27 -7.15
C THR A 197 -11.45 13.01 -6.94
N THR A 198 -10.85 12.49 -8.00
CA THR A 198 -10.11 11.24 -7.96
C THR A 198 -8.67 11.51 -7.56
N PHE A 199 -8.23 10.86 -6.50
CA PHE A 199 -6.82 10.81 -6.14
C PHE A 199 -6.37 9.36 -5.99
N TYR A 200 -5.11 9.12 -6.31
CA TYR A 200 -4.44 7.85 -6.15
C TYR A 200 -3.20 8.02 -5.29
N THR A 201 -2.89 6.96 -4.56
CA THR A 201 -1.79 6.90 -3.60
C THR A 201 -1.14 5.53 -3.66
N PRO A 202 0.17 5.43 -3.38
CA PRO A 202 0.78 4.12 -3.15
C PRO A 202 0.12 3.44 -1.96
N LEU A 203 -0.02 2.12 -2.06
CA LEU A 203 -0.49 1.22 -1.02
C LEU A 203 0.60 0.16 -0.81
N THR A 204 1.48 0.40 0.15
CA THR A 204 2.62 -0.49 0.42
C THR A 204 2.66 -0.89 1.88
N LEU A 205 2.92 -2.17 2.13
CA LEU A 205 3.04 -2.71 3.48
C LEU A 205 3.98 -3.93 3.45
N ASN A 206 4.90 -4.01 4.40
CA ASN A 206 5.68 -5.21 4.65
C ASN A 206 5.06 -6.05 5.80
N TYR A 207 5.67 -7.20 6.09
CA TYR A 207 5.26 -8.07 7.21
C TYR A 207 5.22 -7.32 8.56
N ASP A 208 6.10 -6.34 8.72
CA ASP A 208 6.21 -5.53 9.94
C ASP A 208 5.15 -4.42 10.06
N LEU A 209 4.18 -4.41 9.14
CA LEU A 209 3.12 -3.41 9.02
C LEU A 209 3.68 -1.99 8.79
N LEU A 210 4.85 -1.90 8.17
CA LEU A 210 5.49 -0.65 7.76
C LEU A 210 5.33 -0.43 6.26
N PRO A 211 5.29 0.82 5.80
CA PRO A 211 5.43 1.13 4.39
C PRO A 211 6.72 0.56 3.79
N ILE A 212 6.65 0.14 2.53
CA ILE A 212 7.85 -0.24 1.79
C ILE A 212 8.59 1.05 1.45
N THR A 213 9.89 1.08 1.70
CA THR A 213 10.74 2.23 1.36
C THR A 213 11.50 1.97 0.07
N LYS A 214 12.24 2.98 -0.41
CA LYS A 214 12.97 2.88 -1.69
C LYS A 214 12.01 2.64 -2.85
N SER A 215 10.89 3.36 -2.81
CA SER A 215 9.89 3.36 -3.87
C SER A 215 9.85 4.70 -4.61
N LEU A 216 9.34 4.65 -5.83
CA LEU A 216 9.10 5.79 -6.69
C LEU A 216 7.61 5.79 -7.02
N PHE A 217 6.90 6.84 -6.63
CA PHE A 217 5.52 7.05 -6.99
C PHE A 217 5.42 8.18 -8.02
N CYS A 218 4.93 7.86 -9.21
CA CYS A 218 4.71 8.81 -10.28
C CYS A 218 3.21 8.97 -10.54
N ASP A 219 2.74 10.20 -10.43
CA ASP A 219 1.37 10.60 -10.67
C ASP A 219 1.32 11.64 -11.81
N ASN A 220 1.18 11.17 -13.06
CA ASN A 220 1.12 12.06 -14.22
C ASN A 220 -0.28 12.62 -14.41
N LYS A 221 -0.56 13.81 -13.87
CA LYS A 221 -1.90 14.44 -13.81
C LYS A 221 -2.51 14.92 -15.13
N ARG A 222 -2.07 14.39 -16.28
CA ARG A 222 -2.71 14.67 -17.59
C ARG A 222 -4.01 13.86 -17.74
N ALA A 223 -4.93 14.27 -18.62
CA ALA A 223 -6.10 13.46 -18.97
C ALA A 223 -5.63 12.09 -19.52
N ASN A 224 -6.17 10.97 -19.00
CA ASN A 224 -5.62 9.60 -19.16
C ASN A 224 -4.21 9.41 -18.58
N GLY A 225 -3.93 10.09 -17.47
CA GLY A 225 -2.65 10.14 -16.80
C GLY A 225 -2.18 8.80 -16.26
N SER A 226 -1.01 8.36 -16.72
CA SER A 226 -0.31 7.18 -16.21
C SER A 226 0.01 7.35 -14.73
N ILE A 227 -0.35 6.36 -13.93
CA ILE A 227 0.07 6.23 -12.54
C ILE A 227 1.01 5.06 -12.46
N GLU A 228 2.11 5.24 -11.76
CA GLU A 228 3.12 4.21 -11.57
C GLU A 228 3.64 4.23 -10.13
N LEU A 229 3.80 3.04 -9.57
CA LEU A 229 4.56 2.81 -8.36
C LEU A 229 5.60 1.74 -8.65
N SER A 230 6.87 2.02 -8.38
CA SER A 230 7.95 1.06 -8.59
C SER A 230 8.95 1.05 -7.43
N THR A 231 9.67 -0.06 -7.27
CA THR A 231 10.77 -0.18 -6.30
C THR A 231 12.11 0.11 -6.97
N THR A 232 12.98 0.83 -6.28
CA THR A 232 14.33 1.16 -6.77
C THR A 232 15.39 0.19 -6.26
N GLU A 233 15.05 -0.59 -5.23
CA GLU A 233 15.93 -1.58 -4.59
C GLU A 233 15.16 -2.89 -4.35
N LEU A 234 15.91 -3.97 -4.08
CA LEU A 234 15.36 -5.28 -3.75
C LEU A 234 14.47 -5.20 -2.51
N GLN A 235 13.30 -5.84 -2.58
CA GLN A 235 12.34 -5.93 -1.49
C GLN A 235 12.15 -7.36 -1.01
N GLN A 236 11.89 -7.50 0.29
CA GLN A 236 11.59 -8.76 0.97
C GLN A 236 10.48 -8.52 2.01
N ASN A 237 9.89 -9.59 2.54
CA ASN A 237 8.77 -9.52 3.49
C ASN A 237 7.60 -8.67 2.95
N VAL A 238 7.37 -8.68 1.64
CA VAL A 238 6.31 -7.90 0.99
C VAL A 238 4.96 -8.50 1.38
N LEU A 239 4.07 -7.67 1.93
CA LEU A 239 2.71 -8.06 2.28
C LEU A 239 1.70 -7.46 1.29
N VAL A 240 1.82 -6.16 1.00
CA VAL A 240 0.99 -5.42 0.05
C VAL A 240 1.87 -4.49 -0.77
N PHE A 241 1.69 -4.46 -2.08
CA PHE A 241 2.32 -3.49 -2.97
C PHE A 241 1.38 -3.14 -4.12
N GLY A 242 0.87 -1.91 -4.15
CA GLY A 242 -0.20 -1.55 -5.06
C GLY A 242 -0.54 -0.07 -5.09
N LEU A 243 -1.66 0.23 -5.75
CA LEU A 243 -2.26 1.54 -5.85
C LEU A 243 -3.62 1.50 -5.17
N PHE A 244 -3.90 2.52 -4.37
CA PHE A 244 -5.22 2.80 -3.84
C PHE A 244 -5.71 4.14 -4.38
N GLY A 245 -6.95 4.17 -4.82
CA GLY A 245 -7.62 5.35 -5.31
C GLY A 245 -8.98 5.53 -4.66
N ARG A 246 -9.38 6.78 -4.54
CA ARG A 246 -10.71 7.17 -4.08
C ARG A 246 -11.27 8.22 -5.03
N THR A 247 -12.55 8.09 -5.33
CA THR A 247 -13.31 9.08 -6.09
C THR A 247 -14.60 9.42 -5.35
N ASN A 248 -15.06 10.66 -5.50
CA ASN A 248 -16.39 11.08 -5.07
C ASN A 248 -17.39 11.08 -6.22
N SER A 249 -16.96 10.79 -7.45
CA SER A 249 -17.86 10.61 -8.58
C SER A 249 -18.65 9.33 -8.43
N ILE A 250 -19.96 9.46 -8.43
CA ILE A 250 -20.88 8.34 -8.54
C ILE A 250 -20.76 7.86 -9.99
N VAL A 251 -20.09 6.72 -10.21
CA VAL A 251 -20.11 6.10 -11.54
C VAL A 251 -21.55 5.71 -11.83
N ALA A 252 -22.18 6.40 -12.79
CA ALA A 252 -23.50 6.02 -13.29
C ALA A 252 -23.42 4.58 -13.82
N LYS A 253 -24.34 3.75 -13.33
CA LYS A 253 -24.48 2.33 -13.70
C LYS A 253 -24.61 2.14 -15.21
#